data_AF-I2C6K2-F1
#
_entry.id   AF-I2C6K2-F1
#
_cell.length_a   1.000
_cell.length_b   1.000
_cell.length_c   1.000
_cell.angle_alpha   90.00
_cell.angle_beta   90.00
_cell.angle_gamma   90.00
#
_symmetry.space_group_name_H-M   'P 1'
#
loop_
_entity.id
_entity.type
_entity.pdbx_description
1 polymer ?
#
loop_
_entity_poly.entity_id
_entity_poly.type
_entity_poly.pdbx_seq_one_letter_code
_entity_poly.pdbx_strand_id
1 'polypeptide(L)'
;MTELIKELRAEKGAAEIDADRFNERLRVIRYDGQITALIPAVLAEAKQEGAQKVIFFAKRGDEPEFVKHLFIVEGVIDGYYNGHEAVVMVRYLSEERRRSDSYVSEDSTVDRLYETPQRGLTQTESALMFRKADEDDADRLSHLYKHVFLTYPTPVFNPLYIKKTMRENTIYYAAFDQDRLIGAASADINPVLGHAEMTDCAVLSDYRGNSVTAHLFKALEQELAGRGIIHLFSLARAASYGMNAVLYHAGYGYRGRLVNNCRISEGLENMNIWCKTLRLAIHKEEFV
;
A
#
# COMPACT_ATOMS: atom_id res chain seq x y z
N MET A 1 23.34 -1.15 -6.42
CA MET A 1 21.96 -0.90 -5.94
C MET A 1 22.01 -1.07 -4.45
N THR A 2 21.98 0.02 -3.70
CA THR A 2 21.90 -0.01 -2.23
C THR A 2 20.59 -0.68 -1.87
N GLU A 3 20.62 -1.71 -1.02
CA GLU A 3 19.40 -2.26 -0.44
C GLU A 3 18.65 -1.11 0.27
N LEU A 4 17.43 -0.83 -0.18
CA LEU A 4 16.57 0.20 0.41
C LEU A 4 16.17 -0.17 1.84
N ILE A 5 16.05 -1.48 2.08
CA ILE A 5 15.72 -2.06 3.38
C ILE A 5 17.01 -2.52 4.06
N LYS A 6 17.25 -2.08 5.30
CA LYS A 6 18.38 -2.52 6.13
C LYS A 6 17.95 -2.78 7.57
N GLU A 7 18.71 -3.60 8.27
CA GLU A 7 18.55 -3.78 9.72
C GLU A 7 19.30 -2.69 10.48
N LEU A 8 18.61 -1.95 11.34
CA LEU A 8 19.18 -1.03 12.31
C LEU A 8 19.16 -1.68 13.69
N ARG A 9 20.30 -1.71 14.37
CA ARG A 9 20.44 -2.29 15.71
C ARG A 9 20.68 -1.20 16.75
N ALA A 10 19.97 -1.29 17.86
CA ALA A 10 20.20 -0.53 19.09
C ALA A 10 20.56 -1.50 20.23
N GLU A 11 21.01 -0.97 21.37
CA GLU A 11 21.47 -1.80 22.51
C GLU A 11 20.47 -2.88 22.94
N LYS A 12 19.17 -2.59 22.87
CA LYS A 12 18.08 -3.49 23.31
C LYS A 12 16.96 -3.64 22.28
N GLY A 13 17.28 -3.54 20.99
CA GLY A 13 16.29 -3.73 19.94
C GLY A 13 16.88 -3.72 18.54
N ALA A 14 16.09 -4.18 17.58
CA ALA A 14 16.40 -4.10 16.17
C ALA A 14 15.16 -3.64 15.40
N ALA A 15 15.39 -2.94 14.29
CA ALA A 15 14.36 -2.43 13.41
C ALA A 15 14.74 -2.72 11.96
N GLU A 16 13.77 -3.15 11.17
CA GLU A 16 13.88 -3.22 9.73
C GLU A 16 13.41 -1.89 9.15
N ILE A 17 14.32 -1.16 8.53
CA ILE A 17 14.09 0.21 8.07
C ILE A 17 14.22 0.31 6.56
N ASP A 18 13.36 1.11 5.95
CA ASP A 18 13.40 1.50 4.54
C ASP A 18 13.72 2.98 4.41
N ALA A 19 14.91 3.28 3.88
CA ALA A 19 15.38 4.64 3.61
C ALA A 19 14.93 5.07 2.21
N ASP A 20 13.65 5.40 2.09
CA ASP A 20 13.01 5.86 0.86
C ASP A 20 13.39 7.31 0.54
N ARG A 21 14.60 7.45 -0.01
CA ARG A 21 15.20 8.74 -0.40
C ARG A 21 14.38 9.46 -1.47
N PHE A 22 13.74 8.73 -2.38
CA PHE A 22 12.88 9.31 -3.41
C PHE A 22 11.74 10.12 -2.76
N ASN A 23 11.12 9.57 -1.72
CA ASN A 23 10.06 10.25 -0.98
C ASN A 23 10.56 11.11 0.20
N GLU A 24 11.88 11.22 0.43
CA GLU A 24 12.48 11.87 1.62
C GLU A 24 11.85 11.38 2.92
N ARG A 25 11.68 10.06 3.07
CA ARG A 25 11.12 9.46 4.28
C ARG A 25 11.92 8.25 4.73
N LEU A 26 11.86 7.97 6.03
CA LEU A 26 12.34 6.71 6.59
C LEU A 26 11.15 5.97 7.18
N ARG A 27 10.95 4.72 6.77
CA ARG A 27 9.90 3.84 7.28
C ARG A 27 10.51 2.75 8.15
N VAL A 28 9.93 2.49 9.31
CA VAL A 28 10.23 1.31 10.12
C VAL A 28 9.14 0.29 9.86
N ILE A 29 9.49 -0.72 9.06
CA ILE A 29 8.59 -1.79 8.59
C ILE A 29 8.18 -2.66 9.78
N ARG A 30 9.16 -3.08 10.57
CA ARG A 30 8.94 -3.83 11.81
C ARG A 30 10.08 -3.61 12.78
N TYR A 31 9.85 -3.91 14.05
CA TYR A 31 10.87 -3.83 15.08
C TYR A 31 10.59 -4.80 16.23
N ASP A 32 11.66 -5.16 16.93
CA ASP A 32 11.64 -6.01 18.12
C ASP A 32 12.53 -5.42 19.21
N GLY A 33 12.18 -5.68 20.47
CA GLY A 33 12.87 -5.14 21.64
C GLY A 33 12.26 -3.84 22.16
N GLN A 34 13.06 -3.04 22.87
CA GLN A 34 12.61 -1.84 23.58
C GLN A 34 12.54 -0.63 22.65
N ILE A 35 11.32 -0.13 22.42
CA ILE A 35 11.09 1.02 21.54
C ILE A 35 11.77 2.31 22.02
N THR A 36 11.94 2.46 23.34
CA THR A 36 12.67 3.57 23.98
C THR A 36 14.11 3.70 23.48
N ALA A 37 14.77 2.57 23.19
CA ALA A 37 16.13 2.55 22.67
C ALA A 37 16.17 2.73 21.15
N LEU A 38 15.13 2.29 20.43
CA LEU A 38 15.07 2.33 18.98
C LEU A 38 14.72 3.71 18.42
N ILE A 39 13.78 4.44 19.04
CA ILE A 39 13.35 5.74 18.51
C ILE A 39 14.53 6.71 18.31
N PRO A 40 15.44 6.93 19.29
CA PRO A 40 16.57 7.83 19.10
C PRO A 40 17.51 7.39 17.96
N ALA A 41 17.76 6.08 17.84
CA ALA A 41 18.63 5.53 16.80
C ALA A 41 18.02 5.71 15.41
N VAL A 42 16.71 5.45 15.27
CA VAL A 42 15.98 5.67 14.02
C VAL A 42 15.93 7.15 13.63
N LEU A 43 15.74 8.06 14.60
CA LEU A 43 15.75 9.50 14.33
C LEU A 43 17.14 10.00 13.90
N ALA A 44 18.20 9.45 14.48
CA ALA A 44 19.57 9.74 14.07
C ALA A 44 19.82 9.27 12.62
N GLU A 45 19.39 8.05 12.30
CA GLU A 45 19.47 7.50 10.94
C GLU A 45 18.65 8.31 9.93
N ALA A 46 17.42 8.69 10.28
CA ALA A 46 16.55 9.51 9.44
C ALA A 46 17.23 10.85 9.09
N LYS A 47 17.93 11.46 10.05
CA LYS A 47 18.71 12.67 9.80
C LYS A 47 19.89 12.43 8.86
N GLN A 48 20.59 11.30 8.99
CA GLN A 48 21.71 10.93 8.09
C GLN A 48 21.24 10.69 6.65
N GLU A 49 20.08 10.04 6.49
CA GLU A 49 19.47 9.76 5.19
C GLU A 49 18.76 10.99 4.58
N GLY A 50 18.72 12.13 5.29
CA GLY A 50 18.05 13.36 4.83
C GLY A 50 16.53 13.25 4.79
N ALA A 51 15.94 12.34 5.56
CA ALA A 51 14.50 12.17 5.62
C ALA A 51 13.82 13.40 6.25
N GLN A 52 12.68 13.78 5.70
CA GLN A 52 11.81 14.84 6.22
C GLN A 52 10.61 14.28 7.00
N LYS A 53 10.37 12.97 6.90
CA LYS A 53 9.28 12.26 7.59
C LYS A 53 9.78 10.89 8.08
N VAL A 54 9.46 10.55 9.31
CA VAL A 54 9.69 9.21 9.88
C VAL A 54 8.36 8.55 10.15
N ILE A 55 8.21 7.30 9.72
CA ILE A 55 6.97 6.52 9.86
C ILE A 55 7.32 5.21 10.57
N PHE A 56 6.60 4.89 11.63
CA PHE A 56 6.60 3.57 12.25
C PHE A 56 5.25 2.91 12.04
N PHE A 57 5.27 1.66 11.60
CA PHE A 57 4.13 0.76 11.79
C PHE A 57 4.22 0.19 13.20
N ALA A 58 3.67 0.91 14.18
CA ALA A 58 3.87 0.65 15.60
C ALA A 58 2.91 -0.42 16.14
N LYS A 59 3.41 -1.27 17.04
CA LYS A 59 2.58 -2.12 17.89
C LYS A 59 1.77 -1.20 18.83
N ARG A 60 0.45 -1.44 18.97
CA ARG A 60 -0.44 -0.56 19.75
C ARG A 60 0.02 -0.29 21.18
N GLY A 61 0.63 -1.26 21.85
CA GLY A 61 1.15 -1.10 23.21
C GLY A 61 2.26 -0.05 23.35
N ASP A 62 2.95 0.29 22.26
CA ASP A 62 4.08 1.23 22.28
C ASP A 62 3.67 2.69 22.02
N GLU A 63 2.41 2.94 21.63
CA GLU A 63 1.89 4.28 21.31
C GLU A 63 2.18 5.34 22.39
N PRO A 64 2.00 5.06 23.70
CA PRO A 64 2.31 6.04 24.75
C PRO A 64 3.78 6.46 24.78
N GLU A 65 4.70 5.58 24.37
CA GLU A 65 6.12 5.93 24.29
C GLU A 65 6.38 6.84 23.09
N PHE A 66 5.83 6.51 21.91
CA PHE A 66 5.93 7.34 20.72
C PHE A 66 5.46 8.79 20.95
N VAL A 67 4.37 8.98 21.71
CA VAL A 67 3.86 10.32 22.05
C VAL A 67 4.89 11.13 22.84
N LYS A 68 5.65 10.52 23.76
CA LYS A 68 6.74 11.22 24.49
C LYS A 68 7.85 11.70 23.56
N HIS A 69 8.01 11.04 22.41
CA HIS A 69 8.94 11.41 21.34
C HIS A 69 8.27 12.24 20.23
N LEU A 70 7.11 12.83 20.50
CA LEU A 70 6.39 13.77 19.61
C LEU A 70 5.93 13.16 18.28
N PHE A 71 5.75 11.84 18.24
CA PHE A 71 5.06 11.20 17.13
C PHE A 71 3.54 11.41 17.25
N ILE A 72 2.86 11.48 16.11
CA ILE A 72 1.41 11.58 16.00
C ILE A 72 0.86 10.40 15.19
N VAL A 73 -0.41 10.07 15.41
CA VAL A 73 -1.11 9.04 14.65
C VAL A 73 -1.60 9.62 13.32
N GLU A 74 -1.33 8.92 12.21
CA GLU A 74 -1.92 9.24 10.90
C GLU A 74 -2.91 8.18 10.39
N GLY A 75 -2.96 7.03 11.07
CA GLY A 75 -3.95 6.01 10.81
C GLY A 75 -3.59 4.67 11.44
N VAL A 76 -4.30 3.64 11.01
CA VAL A 76 -4.13 2.26 11.48
C VAL A 76 -4.11 1.33 10.28
N ILE A 77 -3.31 0.26 10.32
CA ILE A 77 -3.38 -0.82 9.34
C ILE A 77 -3.87 -2.08 10.04
N ASP A 78 -5.07 -2.52 9.65
CA ASP A 78 -5.69 -3.70 10.23
C ASP A 78 -4.89 -4.96 9.88
N GLY A 79 -4.61 -5.80 10.87
CA GLY A 79 -3.95 -7.09 10.65
C GLY A 79 -2.48 -7.03 10.22
N TYR A 80 -1.84 -5.87 10.28
CA TYR A 80 -0.44 -5.67 9.87
C TYR A 80 0.55 -6.61 10.58
N TYR A 81 0.36 -6.94 11.86
CA TYR A 81 1.22 -7.85 12.63
C TYR A 81 0.51 -9.18 12.88
N ASN A 82 0.45 -10.04 11.87
CA ASN A 82 -0.14 -11.38 11.92
C ASN A 82 -1.56 -11.34 12.56
N GLY A 83 -2.41 -10.44 12.06
CA GLY A 83 -3.77 -10.23 12.56
C GLY A 83 -3.92 -9.15 13.63
N HIS A 84 -2.82 -8.64 14.21
CA HIS A 84 -2.85 -7.46 15.07
C HIS A 84 -2.69 -6.18 14.26
N GLU A 85 -3.33 -5.12 14.70
CA GLU A 85 -3.27 -3.82 14.02
C GLU A 85 -1.91 -3.13 14.27
N ALA A 86 -1.42 -2.40 13.28
CA ALA A 86 -0.33 -1.45 13.45
C ALA A 86 -0.88 -0.02 13.48
N VAL A 87 -0.47 0.77 14.47
CA VAL A 87 -0.73 2.21 14.51
C VAL A 87 0.34 2.91 13.68
N VAL A 88 -0.05 3.73 12.72
CA VAL A 88 0.91 4.46 11.88
C VAL A 88 1.36 5.73 12.60
N MET A 89 2.47 5.62 13.33
CA MET A 89 3.07 6.69 14.12
C MET A 89 4.05 7.48 13.26
N VAL A 90 3.88 8.80 13.21
CA VAL A 90 4.63 9.68 12.31
C VAL A 90 5.28 10.82 13.06
N ARG A 91 6.52 11.14 12.68
CA ARG A 91 7.20 12.37 13.09
C ARG A 91 7.70 13.13 11.88
N TYR A 92 7.31 14.40 11.81
CA TYR A 92 7.78 15.35 10.81
C TYR A 92 9.11 15.97 11.24
N LEU A 93 10.06 16.04 10.31
CA LEU A 93 11.39 16.62 10.50
C LEU A 93 11.56 17.97 9.75
N SER A 94 10.53 18.40 9.02
CA SER A 94 10.42 19.75 8.45
C SER A 94 8.97 20.25 8.54
N GLU A 95 8.79 21.57 8.69
CA GLU A 95 7.47 22.21 8.77
C GLU A 95 6.69 22.09 7.45
N GLU A 96 7.39 22.27 6.33
CA GLU A 96 6.80 22.13 5.00
C GLU A 96 6.23 20.73 4.78
N ARG A 97 6.94 19.69 5.25
CA ARG A 97 6.48 18.30 5.09
C ARG A 97 5.17 18.03 5.83
N ARG A 98 4.86 18.77 6.88
CA ARG A 98 3.61 18.64 7.65
C ARG A 98 2.44 19.43 7.03
N ARG A 99 2.69 20.43 6.20
CA ARG A 99 1.66 21.33 5.67
C ARG A 99 0.89 20.67 4.51
N SER A 100 -0.43 20.62 4.62
CA SER A 100 -1.32 20.16 3.55
C SER A 100 -2.45 21.16 3.34
N ASP A 101 -2.53 21.71 2.13
CA ASP A 101 -3.56 22.69 1.74
C ASP A 101 -4.79 22.02 1.11
N SER A 102 -4.76 20.69 0.93
CA SER A 102 -5.85 19.89 0.32
C SER A 102 -6.69 19.13 1.34
N TYR A 103 -6.45 19.30 2.63
CA TYR A 103 -7.06 18.49 3.69
C TYR A 103 -8.60 18.46 3.63
N VAL A 104 -9.23 19.63 3.50
CA VAL A 104 -10.71 19.76 3.47
C VAL A 104 -11.33 19.11 2.23
N SER A 105 -10.70 19.28 1.06
CA SER A 105 -11.23 18.70 -0.19
C SER A 105 -11.08 17.18 -0.21
N GLU A 106 -9.98 16.65 0.35
CA GLU A 106 -9.75 15.21 0.49
C GLU A 106 -10.67 14.56 1.54
N ASP A 107 -11.00 15.26 2.63
CA ASP A 107 -12.02 14.80 3.59
C ASP A 107 -13.38 14.67 2.91
N SER A 108 -13.79 15.70 2.16
CA SER A 108 -15.04 15.67 1.40
C SER A 108 -15.11 14.52 0.38
N THR A 109 -13.96 14.07 -0.12
CA THR A 109 -13.87 12.90 -1.01
C THR A 109 -14.24 11.62 -0.27
N VAL A 110 -13.75 11.44 0.95
CA VAL A 110 -14.06 10.27 1.78
C VAL A 110 -15.51 10.31 2.26
N ASP A 111 -15.99 11.47 2.74
CA ASP A 111 -17.37 11.65 3.21
C ASP A 111 -18.40 11.25 2.14
N ARG A 112 -18.22 11.74 0.92
CA ARG A 112 -19.08 11.41 -0.23
C ARG A 112 -19.13 9.92 -0.55
N LEU A 113 -18.06 9.16 -0.27
CA LEU A 113 -18.07 7.72 -0.46
C LEU A 113 -18.99 7.05 0.56
N TYR A 114 -18.88 7.46 1.83
CA TYR A 114 -19.68 6.91 2.92
C TYR A 114 -21.16 7.35 2.91
N GLU A 115 -21.50 8.41 2.18
CA GLU A 115 -22.89 8.79 1.89
C GLU A 115 -23.58 7.82 0.89
N THR A 116 -22.82 7.01 0.16
CA THR A 116 -23.35 6.06 -0.82
C THR A 116 -23.28 4.63 -0.30
N PRO A 117 -24.23 3.74 -0.63
CA PRO A 117 -24.08 2.33 -0.29
C PRO A 117 -22.91 1.72 -1.08
N GLN A 118 -22.16 0.83 -0.43
CA GLN A 118 -21.18 0.00 -1.14
C GLN A 118 -21.87 -0.80 -2.24
N ARG A 119 -21.25 -0.84 -3.41
CA ARG A 119 -21.76 -1.55 -4.59
C ARG A 119 -20.89 -2.77 -4.82
N GLY A 120 -21.52 -3.92 -5.01
CA GLY A 120 -20.80 -5.12 -5.46
C GLY A 120 -20.23 -4.92 -6.86
N LEU A 121 -19.32 -5.80 -7.26
CA LEU A 121 -18.82 -5.81 -8.63
C LEU A 121 -19.96 -5.99 -9.63
N THR A 122 -20.09 -5.05 -10.55
CA THR A 122 -20.90 -5.21 -11.76
C THR A 122 -20.13 -6.06 -12.77
N GLN A 123 -20.84 -6.87 -13.57
CA GLN A 123 -20.19 -7.57 -14.68
C GLN A 123 -19.63 -6.55 -15.68
N THR A 124 -18.47 -6.85 -16.26
CA THR A 124 -17.95 -6.08 -17.39
C THR A 124 -18.81 -6.35 -18.63
N GLU A 125 -19.27 -5.31 -19.30
CA GLU A 125 -19.99 -5.43 -20.58
C GLU A 125 -19.08 -5.93 -21.71
N SER A 126 -17.76 -5.77 -21.54
CA SER A 126 -16.73 -6.21 -22.48
C SER A 126 -16.16 -7.59 -22.14
N ALA A 127 -15.78 -8.34 -23.18
CA ALA A 127 -15.12 -9.64 -23.10
C ALA A 127 -13.64 -9.51 -22.70
N LEU A 128 -13.38 -8.86 -21.57
CA LEU A 128 -12.03 -8.70 -21.04
C LEU A 128 -11.56 -10.01 -20.40
N MET A 129 -10.29 -10.36 -20.64
CA MET A 129 -9.64 -11.48 -19.99
C MET A 129 -8.85 -10.98 -18.78
N PHE A 130 -9.03 -11.63 -17.63
CA PHE A 130 -8.24 -11.37 -16.42
C PHE A 130 -7.43 -12.62 -16.09
N ARG A 131 -6.11 -12.49 -15.96
CA ARG A 131 -5.25 -13.60 -15.53
C ARG A 131 -4.08 -13.12 -14.68
N LYS A 132 -3.54 -14.04 -13.90
CA LYS A 132 -2.25 -13.86 -13.24
C LYS A 132 -1.17 -13.61 -14.31
N ALA A 133 -0.36 -12.59 -14.10
CA ALA A 133 0.78 -12.31 -14.94
C ALA A 133 1.96 -13.19 -14.54
N ASP A 134 2.76 -13.57 -15.53
CA ASP A 134 4.01 -14.31 -15.34
C ASP A 134 5.21 -13.46 -15.78
N GLU A 135 6.41 -14.04 -15.72
CA GLU A 135 7.63 -13.31 -16.08
C GLU A 135 7.67 -12.88 -17.55
N ASP A 136 6.97 -13.57 -18.46
CA ASP A 136 6.93 -13.21 -19.88
C ASP A 136 6.09 -11.94 -20.12
N ASP A 137 5.23 -11.58 -19.16
CA ASP A 137 4.47 -10.32 -19.18
C ASP A 137 5.26 -9.12 -18.66
N ALA A 138 6.45 -9.31 -18.07
CA ALA A 138 7.16 -8.23 -17.37
C ALA A 138 7.46 -7.01 -18.26
N ASP A 139 7.80 -7.22 -19.52
CA ASP A 139 8.00 -6.15 -20.49
C ASP A 139 6.69 -5.38 -20.76
N ARG A 140 5.58 -6.11 -20.95
CA ARG A 140 4.25 -5.50 -21.17
C ARG A 140 3.80 -4.69 -19.95
N LEU A 141 3.97 -5.23 -18.74
CA LEU A 141 3.68 -4.55 -17.49
C LEU A 141 4.51 -3.27 -17.35
N SER A 142 5.82 -3.37 -17.61
CA SER A 142 6.71 -2.21 -17.58
C SER A 142 6.27 -1.11 -18.54
N HIS A 143 5.87 -1.47 -19.76
CA HIS A 143 5.34 -0.53 -20.75
C HIS A 143 4.01 0.09 -20.31
N LEU A 144 3.09 -0.70 -19.74
CA LEU A 144 1.84 -0.19 -19.18
C LEU A 144 2.11 0.83 -18.07
N TYR A 145 3.00 0.51 -17.13
CA TYR A 145 3.33 1.41 -16.02
C TYR A 145 3.96 2.72 -16.51
N LYS A 146 4.90 2.67 -17.46
CA LYS A 146 5.47 3.88 -18.08
C LYS A 146 4.43 4.75 -18.77
N HIS A 147 3.37 4.15 -19.29
CA HIS A 147 2.31 4.88 -19.98
C HIS A 147 1.32 5.52 -18.99
N VAL A 148 1.03 4.86 -17.87
CA VAL A 148 0.02 5.32 -16.90
C VAL A 148 0.61 6.23 -15.82
N PHE A 149 1.84 5.96 -15.38
CA PHE A 149 2.49 6.70 -14.31
C PHE A 149 3.56 7.64 -14.86
N LEU A 150 3.48 8.92 -14.48
CA LEU A 150 4.51 9.91 -14.81
C LEU A 150 5.78 9.66 -13.99
N THR A 151 5.61 9.42 -12.68
CA THR A 151 6.66 9.02 -11.75
C THR A 151 6.13 7.94 -10.83
N TYR A 152 7.02 7.07 -10.34
CA TYR A 152 6.66 6.03 -9.38
C TYR A 152 7.81 5.77 -8.39
N PRO A 153 7.53 5.53 -7.09
CA PRO A 153 8.58 5.34 -6.09
C PRO A 153 9.44 4.09 -6.31
N THR A 154 8.87 3.04 -6.89
CA THR A 154 9.57 1.77 -7.15
C THR A 154 9.92 1.62 -8.63
N PRO A 155 10.92 0.79 -8.98
CA PRO A 155 11.41 0.62 -10.35
C PRO A 155 10.48 -0.20 -11.27
N VAL A 156 9.15 -0.05 -11.17
CA VAL A 156 8.17 -0.77 -12.01
C VAL A 156 8.32 -0.49 -13.51
N PHE A 157 9.10 0.53 -13.88
CA PHE A 157 9.50 0.81 -15.26
C PHE A 157 10.65 -0.07 -15.77
N ASN A 158 11.17 -0.97 -14.95
CA ASN A 158 12.21 -1.93 -15.31
C ASN A 158 11.64 -3.37 -15.30
N PRO A 159 11.57 -4.06 -16.44
CA PRO A 159 11.09 -5.44 -16.51
C PRO A 159 11.87 -6.40 -15.59
N LEU A 160 13.18 -6.18 -15.41
CA LEU A 160 13.99 -7.00 -14.50
C LEU A 160 13.59 -6.82 -13.03
N TYR A 161 13.14 -5.63 -12.65
CA TYR A 161 12.61 -5.38 -11.32
C TYR A 161 11.28 -6.12 -11.12
N ILE A 162 10.37 -6.06 -12.10
CA ILE A 162 9.09 -6.80 -12.06
C ILE A 162 9.34 -8.31 -11.95
N LYS A 163 10.25 -8.88 -12.76
CA LYS A 163 10.62 -10.30 -12.65
C LYS A 163 11.19 -10.64 -11.28
N LYS A 164 12.01 -9.75 -10.72
CA LYS A 164 12.56 -9.92 -9.37
C LYS A 164 11.43 -9.99 -8.33
N THR A 165 10.50 -9.02 -8.32
CA THR A 165 9.42 -8.97 -7.33
C THR A 165 8.43 -10.14 -7.49
N MET A 166 8.19 -10.60 -8.72
CA MET A 166 7.41 -11.82 -9.01
C MET A 166 8.01 -13.09 -8.37
N ARG A 167 9.34 -13.21 -8.38
CA ARG A 167 10.06 -14.35 -7.78
C ARG A 167 10.14 -14.28 -6.26
N GLU A 168 10.00 -13.08 -5.71
CA GLU A 168 9.95 -12.83 -4.28
C GLU A 168 8.52 -13.06 -3.79
N ASN A 169 7.79 -11.99 -3.45
CA ASN A 169 6.49 -12.10 -2.81
C ASN A 169 5.41 -11.23 -3.45
N THR A 170 5.63 -10.71 -4.67
CA THR A 170 4.64 -9.86 -5.35
C THR A 170 3.88 -10.65 -6.40
N ILE A 171 2.54 -10.61 -6.33
CA ILE A 171 1.67 -11.20 -7.34
C ILE A 171 1.14 -10.09 -8.24
N TYR A 172 1.24 -10.27 -9.55
CA TYR A 172 0.64 -9.37 -10.52
C TYR A 172 -0.56 -10.03 -11.19
N TYR A 173 -1.65 -9.28 -11.35
CA TYR A 173 -2.79 -9.65 -12.17
C TYR A 173 -2.94 -8.64 -13.30
N ALA A 174 -3.31 -9.14 -14.47
CA ALA A 174 -3.37 -8.38 -15.70
C ALA A 174 -4.74 -8.53 -16.36
N ALA A 175 -5.21 -7.44 -16.95
CA ALA A 175 -6.43 -7.34 -17.72
C ALA A 175 -6.09 -7.12 -19.20
N PHE A 176 -6.69 -7.92 -20.07
CA PHE A 176 -6.46 -7.89 -21.50
C PHE A 176 -7.76 -7.65 -22.26
N ASP A 177 -7.66 -6.80 -23.28
CA ASP A 177 -8.65 -6.72 -24.36
C ASP A 177 -8.03 -7.39 -25.58
N GLN A 178 -8.49 -8.61 -25.88
CA GLN A 178 -7.81 -9.53 -26.79
C GLN A 178 -6.35 -9.78 -26.34
N ASP A 179 -5.36 -9.42 -27.17
CA ASP A 179 -3.93 -9.57 -26.84
C ASP A 179 -3.32 -8.30 -26.20
N ARG A 180 -4.09 -7.21 -26.11
CA ARG A 180 -3.60 -5.93 -25.59
C ARG A 180 -3.73 -5.91 -24.07
N LEU A 181 -2.60 -5.72 -23.39
CA LEU A 181 -2.60 -5.43 -21.95
C LEU A 181 -3.18 -4.03 -21.71
N ILE A 182 -4.32 -3.95 -21.03
CA ILE A 182 -5.05 -2.70 -20.78
C ILE A 182 -5.01 -2.25 -19.32
N GLY A 183 -4.67 -3.16 -18.40
CA GLY A 183 -4.57 -2.85 -16.99
C GLY A 183 -3.85 -3.92 -16.20
N ALA A 184 -3.34 -3.52 -15.04
CA ALA A 184 -2.69 -4.42 -14.08
C ALA A 184 -2.86 -3.88 -12.66
N ALA A 185 -2.78 -4.78 -11.69
CA ALA A 185 -2.61 -4.47 -10.28
C ALA A 185 -1.72 -5.54 -9.65
N SER A 186 -1.07 -5.20 -8.55
CA SER A 186 -0.22 -6.13 -7.82
C SER A 186 -0.64 -6.25 -6.35
N ALA A 187 -0.19 -7.32 -5.71
CA ALA A 187 -0.24 -7.50 -4.28
C ALA A 187 1.16 -7.82 -3.78
N ASP A 188 1.75 -6.94 -2.99
CA ASP A 188 3.04 -7.16 -2.34
C ASP A 188 2.83 -7.84 -0.98
N ILE A 189 3.23 -9.10 -0.88
CA ILE A 189 2.95 -9.94 0.28
C ILE A 189 4.13 -9.83 1.25
N ASN A 190 3.80 -9.54 2.52
CA ASN A 190 4.76 -9.70 3.60
C ASN A 190 4.45 -10.99 4.38
N PRO A 191 5.10 -12.12 4.07
CA PRO A 191 4.80 -13.39 4.72
C PRO A 191 5.21 -13.42 6.20
N VAL A 192 6.19 -12.60 6.61
CA VAL A 192 6.64 -12.50 8.00
C VAL A 192 5.58 -11.81 8.88
N LEU A 193 4.89 -10.84 8.30
CA LEU A 193 3.89 -10.01 8.97
C LEU A 193 2.44 -10.44 8.66
N GLY A 194 2.23 -11.38 7.75
CA GLY A 194 0.93 -12.01 7.51
C GLY A 194 -0.10 -11.11 6.79
N HIS A 195 0.37 -10.12 6.03
CA HIS A 195 -0.49 -9.19 5.28
C HIS A 195 -0.02 -9.02 3.83
N ALA A 196 -0.85 -8.37 3.01
CA ALA A 196 -0.45 -7.90 1.68
C ALA A 196 -0.90 -6.46 1.41
N GLU A 197 -0.05 -5.70 0.73
CA GLU A 197 -0.39 -4.38 0.17
C GLU A 197 -0.90 -4.53 -1.26
N MET A 198 -2.13 -4.11 -1.52
CA MET A 198 -2.69 -4.01 -2.86
C MET A 198 -2.18 -2.72 -3.52
N THR A 199 -1.39 -2.86 -4.58
CA THR A 199 -0.61 -1.75 -5.15
C THR A 199 -0.46 -1.86 -6.67
N ASP A 200 0.39 -1.01 -7.27
CA ASP A 200 0.70 -0.91 -8.70
C ASP A 200 -0.54 -0.93 -9.63
N CYS A 201 -1.63 -0.28 -9.22
CA CYS A 201 -2.86 -0.25 -10.02
C CYS A 201 -2.71 0.72 -11.21
N ALA A 202 -2.67 0.15 -12.42
CA ALA A 202 -2.60 0.90 -13.67
C ALA A 202 -3.70 0.43 -14.64
N VAL A 203 -4.46 1.36 -15.21
CA VAL A 203 -5.43 1.10 -16.27
C VAL A 203 -5.35 2.21 -17.30
N LEU A 204 -5.30 1.84 -18.58
CA LEU A 204 -5.32 2.78 -19.70
C LEU A 204 -6.56 3.69 -19.62
N SER A 205 -6.38 4.97 -19.97
CA SER A 205 -7.43 6.01 -19.86
C SER A 205 -8.74 5.60 -20.52
N ASP A 206 -8.64 4.99 -21.70
CA ASP A 206 -9.78 4.64 -22.56
C ASP A 206 -10.64 3.51 -21.98
N TYR A 207 -10.11 2.79 -20.98
CA TYR A 207 -10.79 1.69 -20.31
C TYR A 207 -11.24 2.04 -18.87
N ARG A 208 -11.01 3.28 -18.41
CA ARG A 208 -11.48 3.74 -17.10
C ARG A 208 -13.01 3.76 -17.07
N GLY A 209 -13.59 3.46 -15.91
CA GLY A 209 -15.05 3.36 -15.73
C GLY A 209 -15.64 1.97 -16.04
N ASN A 210 -14.89 1.06 -16.66
CA ASN A 210 -15.35 -0.31 -16.96
C ASN A 210 -15.09 -1.32 -15.83
N SER A 211 -15.01 -0.85 -14.57
CA SER A 211 -14.75 -1.69 -13.39
C SER A 211 -13.48 -2.57 -13.47
N VAL A 212 -12.51 -2.25 -14.34
CA VAL A 212 -11.30 -3.06 -14.57
C VAL A 212 -10.51 -3.27 -13.28
N THR A 213 -10.23 -2.19 -12.53
CA THR A 213 -9.50 -2.31 -11.26
C THR A 213 -10.26 -3.16 -10.24
N ALA A 214 -11.59 -3.02 -10.16
CA ALA A 214 -12.37 -3.82 -9.22
C ALA A 214 -12.21 -5.33 -9.52
N HIS A 215 -12.23 -5.72 -10.80
CA HIS A 215 -12.02 -7.11 -11.20
C HIS A 215 -10.60 -7.60 -10.91
N LEU A 216 -9.58 -6.77 -11.16
CA LEU A 216 -8.19 -7.07 -10.80
C LEU A 216 -8.04 -7.30 -9.29
N PHE A 217 -8.63 -6.41 -8.47
CA PHE A 217 -8.62 -6.54 -7.01
C PHE A 217 -9.31 -7.81 -6.56
N LYS A 218 -10.49 -8.12 -7.10
CA LYS A 218 -11.21 -9.36 -6.78
C LYS A 218 -10.36 -10.61 -7.07
N ALA A 219 -9.68 -10.64 -8.21
CA ALA A 219 -8.85 -11.78 -8.59
C ALA A 219 -7.62 -11.93 -7.67
N LEU A 220 -6.97 -10.82 -7.32
CA LEU A 220 -5.89 -10.80 -6.33
C LEU A 220 -6.38 -11.25 -4.96
N GLU A 221 -7.53 -10.77 -4.49
CA GLU A 221 -8.13 -11.19 -3.22
C GLU A 221 -8.38 -12.70 -3.17
N GLN A 222 -8.86 -13.29 -4.26
CA GLN A 222 -9.07 -14.74 -4.37
C GLN A 222 -7.75 -15.52 -4.29
N GLU A 223 -6.72 -15.07 -5.02
CA GLU A 223 -5.38 -15.67 -4.99
C GLU A 223 -4.75 -15.57 -3.59
N LEU A 224 -4.87 -14.42 -2.93
CA LEU A 224 -4.34 -14.18 -1.58
C LEU A 224 -5.07 -15.01 -0.53
N ALA A 225 -6.41 -15.09 -0.59
CA ALA A 225 -7.19 -15.95 0.28
C ALA A 225 -6.79 -17.43 0.14
N GLY A 226 -6.57 -17.91 -1.09
CA GLY A 226 -6.07 -19.26 -1.35
C GLY A 226 -4.69 -19.55 -0.76
N ARG A 227 -3.89 -18.51 -0.50
CA ARG A 227 -2.58 -18.57 0.18
C ARG A 227 -2.65 -18.35 1.68
N GLY A 228 -3.85 -18.16 2.25
CA GLY A 228 -4.03 -17.85 3.67
C GLY A 228 -3.69 -16.41 4.06
N ILE A 229 -3.43 -15.51 3.09
CA ILE A 229 -3.20 -14.09 3.33
C ILE A 229 -4.54 -13.36 3.29
N ILE A 230 -5.06 -13.00 4.46
CA ILE A 230 -6.42 -12.46 4.60
C ILE A 230 -6.45 -10.99 5.04
N HIS A 231 -5.34 -10.43 5.53
CA HIS A 231 -5.26 -9.03 5.92
C HIS A 231 -4.64 -8.22 4.79
N LEU A 232 -5.45 -7.35 4.20
CA LEU A 232 -5.09 -6.54 3.05
C LEU A 232 -5.15 -5.07 3.40
N PHE A 233 -4.23 -4.29 2.87
CA PHE A 233 -4.36 -2.85 2.85
C PHE A 233 -3.95 -2.26 1.51
N SER A 234 -4.30 -1.01 1.27
CA SER A 234 -3.87 -0.26 0.10
C SER A 234 -3.70 1.21 0.46
N LEU A 235 -2.74 1.86 -0.19
CA LEU A 235 -2.55 3.30 -0.12
C LEU A 235 -3.03 3.93 -1.42
N ALA A 236 -4.08 4.76 -1.33
CA ALA A 236 -4.59 5.50 -2.48
C ALA A 236 -4.35 6.99 -2.31
N ARG A 237 -3.94 7.66 -3.38
CA ARG A 237 -3.81 9.12 -3.41
C ARG A 237 -5.12 9.76 -2.95
N ALA A 238 -5.06 10.60 -1.92
CA ALA A 238 -6.25 11.14 -1.27
C ALA A 238 -7.09 11.99 -2.24
N ALA A 239 -6.44 12.74 -3.13
CA ALA A 239 -7.11 13.52 -4.18
C ALA A 239 -7.76 12.67 -5.29
N SER A 240 -7.49 11.36 -5.38
CA SER A 240 -7.99 10.49 -6.44
C SER A 240 -9.35 9.88 -6.04
N TYR A 241 -10.45 10.59 -6.28
CA TYR A 241 -11.81 10.08 -6.00
C TYR A 241 -12.03 8.69 -6.61
N GLY A 242 -11.64 8.50 -7.88
CA GLY A 242 -11.83 7.23 -8.58
C GLY A 242 -11.15 6.05 -7.89
N MET A 243 -9.93 6.22 -7.37
CA MET A 243 -9.23 5.13 -6.70
C MET A 243 -9.78 4.83 -5.31
N ASN A 244 -10.11 5.87 -4.55
CA ASN A 244 -10.77 5.71 -3.25
C ASN A 244 -12.15 5.04 -3.42
N ALA A 245 -12.90 5.38 -4.47
CA ALA A 245 -14.19 4.77 -4.78
C ALA A 245 -14.08 3.27 -5.10
N VAL A 246 -13.05 2.87 -5.87
CA VAL A 246 -12.80 1.45 -6.17
C VAL A 246 -12.55 0.66 -4.88
N LEU A 247 -11.69 1.17 -3.99
CA LEU A 247 -11.38 0.53 -2.71
C LEU A 247 -12.62 0.45 -1.81
N TYR A 248 -13.35 1.55 -1.68
CA TYR A 248 -14.59 1.61 -0.92
C TYR A 248 -15.63 0.60 -1.41
N HIS A 249 -15.90 0.55 -2.71
CA HIS A 249 -16.85 -0.40 -3.29
C HIS A 249 -16.35 -1.85 -3.25
N ALA A 250 -15.03 -2.07 -3.29
CA ALA A 250 -14.44 -3.39 -3.05
C ALA A 250 -14.54 -3.84 -1.57
N GLY A 251 -15.07 -3.00 -0.67
CA GLY A 251 -15.30 -3.35 0.73
C GLY A 251 -14.13 -3.05 1.65
N TYR A 252 -13.17 -2.23 1.21
CA TYR A 252 -12.12 -1.72 2.10
C TYR A 252 -12.70 -0.59 2.96
N GLY A 253 -12.31 -0.56 4.23
CA GLY A 253 -12.63 0.52 5.17
C GLY A 253 -11.51 1.54 5.23
N TYR A 254 -11.87 2.82 5.27
CA TYR A 254 -10.92 3.90 5.52
C TYR A 254 -10.34 3.80 6.94
N ARG A 255 -9.02 4.00 7.06
CA ARG A 255 -8.27 3.87 8.33
C ARG A 255 -7.31 5.01 8.62
N GLY A 256 -7.43 6.12 7.91
CA GLY A 256 -6.61 7.32 8.12
C GLY A 256 -5.93 7.79 6.84
N ARG A 257 -5.10 8.82 6.98
CA ARG A 257 -4.42 9.48 5.86
C ARG A 257 -3.00 9.84 6.22
N LEU A 258 -2.07 9.34 5.42
CA LEU A 258 -0.67 9.70 5.50
C LEU A 258 -0.47 11.05 4.79
N VAL A 259 -0.16 12.09 5.54
CA VAL A 259 0.02 13.44 4.97
C VAL A 259 1.36 13.54 4.25
N ASN A 260 1.38 14.14 3.06
CA ASN A 260 2.55 14.34 2.20
C ASN A 260 3.44 13.09 2.15
N ASN A 261 2.87 11.95 1.77
CA ASN A 261 3.51 10.66 1.97
C ASN A 261 4.36 10.22 0.78
N CYS A 262 3.87 10.45 -0.44
CA CYS A 262 4.49 9.99 -1.68
C CYS A 262 4.68 11.13 -2.65
N ARG A 263 5.82 11.20 -3.33
CA ARG A 263 6.01 12.07 -4.49
C ARG A 263 5.37 11.44 -5.71
N ILE A 264 4.48 12.20 -6.33
CA ILE A 264 3.81 11.84 -7.57
C ILE A 264 3.78 13.10 -8.44
N SER A 265 4.28 13.00 -9.66
CA SER A 265 4.42 14.14 -10.57
C SER A 265 5.25 15.28 -9.95
N GLU A 266 4.68 16.47 -9.77
CA GLU A 266 5.37 17.70 -9.36
C GLU A 266 5.45 17.90 -7.83
N GLY A 267 4.86 17.01 -7.02
CA GLY A 267 4.73 17.28 -5.58
C GLY A 267 4.49 16.08 -4.69
N LEU A 268 4.37 16.36 -3.40
CA LEU A 268 3.99 15.39 -2.38
C LEU A 268 2.47 15.28 -2.29
N GLU A 269 2.01 14.04 -2.20
CA GLU A 269 0.59 13.71 -2.18
C GLU A 269 0.23 13.01 -0.87
N ASN A 270 -0.95 13.33 -0.35
CA ASN A 270 -1.54 12.62 0.78
C ASN A 270 -2.03 11.24 0.30
N MET A 271 -1.94 10.23 1.17
CA MET A 271 -2.35 8.86 0.84
C MET A 271 -3.35 8.35 1.88
N ASN A 272 -4.57 8.07 1.46
CA ASN A 272 -5.59 7.42 2.27
C ASN A 272 -5.22 5.93 2.48
N ILE A 273 -5.38 5.46 3.71
CA ILE A 273 -5.18 4.08 4.12
C ILE A 273 -6.53 3.37 4.04
N TRP A 274 -6.58 2.27 3.30
CA TRP A 274 -7.75 1.43 3.13
C TRP A 274 -7.42 0.01 3.55
N CYS A 275 -8.19 -0.58 4.45
CA CYS A 275 -7.95 -1.94 4.95
C CYS A 275 -9.15 -2.86 4.70
N LYS A 276 -8.88 -4.14 4.45
CA LYS A 276 -9.89 -5.18 4.31
C LYS A 276 -9.36 -6.49 4.90
N THR A 277 -10.17 -7.14 5.72
CA THR A 277 -9.92 -8.52 6.14
C THR A 277 -10.83 -9.45 5.36
N LEU A 278 -10.25 -10.37 4.61
CA LEU A 278 -10.97 -11.38 3.84
C LEU A 278 -11.59 -12.41 4.80
N ARG A 279 -12.80 -12.86 4.46
CA ARG A 279 -13.41 -13.99 5.16
C ARG A 279 -12.99 -15.26 4.47
N LEU A 280 -12.36 -16.18 5.21
CA LEU A 280 -12.15 -17.53 4.72
C LEU A 280 -13.51 -18.21 4.57
N ALA A 281 -13.77 -18.80 3.40
CA ALA A 281 -14.93 -19.66 3.23
C ALA A 281 -14.71 -20.90 4.11
N ILE A 282 -15.46 -21.01 5.21
CA ILE A 282 -15.52 -22.25 5.97
C ILE A 282 -16.31 -23.23 5.10
N HIS A 283 -15.63 -24.15 4.44
CA HIS A 283 -16.29 -25.35 3.94
C HIS A 283 -16.86 -26.08 5.16
N LYS A 284 -18.17 -25.97 5.39
CA LYS A 284 -18.86 -26.91 6.26
C LYS A 284 -18.74 -28.26 5.57
N GLU A 285 -17.79 -29.08 6.00
CA GLU A 285 -17.91 -30.52 5.80
C GLU A 285 -19.18 -30.93 6.56
N GLU A 286 -20.23 -31.26 5.80
CA GLU A 286 -21.39 -31.95 6.33
C GLU A 286 -20.92 -33.32 6.81
N PHE A 287 -20.67 -33.43 8.11
CA PHE A 287 -20.64 -34.73 8.78
C PHE A 287 -22.08 -35.27 8.74
N VAL A 288 -22.28 -36.28 7.89
CA VAL A 288 -23.47 -37.13 7.80
C VAL A 288 -23.71 -37.86 9.12
#